data_AF-A0ABD5VUX9-F1
#
_entry.id   AF-A0ABD5VUX9-F1
#
_cell.length_a   1.000
_cell.length_b   1.000
_cell.length_c   1.000
_cell.angle_alpha   90.00
_cell.angle_beta   90.00
_cell.angle_gamma   90.00
#
_symmetry.space_group_name_H-M   'P 1'
#
loop_
_entity.id
_entity.type
_entity.pdbx_description
1 polymer ?
#
loop_
_entity_poly.entity_id
_entity_poly.type
_entity_poly.pdbx_seq_one_letter_code
_entity_poly.pdbx_strand_id
1 'polypeptide(L)'
;MATPEHDIAAVLEESGPDYDDFSFERPTAGHQGDVFMVTLEYAGEEYEVVVKFEQEDLGFALEPFLHEFVADRTEVPVPRILVFQDEPERDVEPYFVTERVHGESLVEILGDLQEETFEQVVEHAGSILGDMHAEIGFEGFGTLALEDDRLVVDNFSWDWQEFFGEIVDDYIDRLGDTPFADLQTTAQQQIEDSLPVIKSDAVPRLVHDDFRPANVMFDRAGTEPISAVLDWQLALAADPEYHIARTDFLFVDPAFRDTDTRSRLRKRLYKGYREHRPFDPDDGYEKRRTVYHFSTLLWRMAGFDAAFAEFSDLAQGRAEARFRQQFDQLAARLPE
;
A
#
# COMPACT_ATOMS: atom_id res chain seq x y z
N MET A 1 10.40 28.64 -6.79
CA MET A 1 9.77 27.60 -5.96
C MET A 1 8.85 28.34 -5.02
N ALA A 2 7.55 28.14 -5.21
CA ALA A 2 6.56 28.58 -4.25
C ALA A 2 6.79 27.86 -2.92
N THR A 3 6.31 28.46 -1.82
CA THR A 3 6.39 27.83 -0.50
C THR A 3 5.16 26.95 -0.29
N PRO A 4 5.25 25.87 0.51
CA PRO A 4 4.07 25.08 0.86
C PRO A 4 2.89 25.92 1.38
N GLU A 5 3.19 26.98 2.15
CA GLU A 5 2.19 27.93 2.63
C GLU A 5 1.46 28.67 1.50
N HIS A 6 2.18 29.06 0.44
CA HIS A 6 1.59 29.70 -0.73
C HIS A 6 0.66 28.73 -1.47
N ASP A 7 1.11 27.50 -1.67
CA ASP A 7 0.38 26.51 -2.47
C ASP A 7 -0.89 26.06 -1.73
N ILE A 8 -0.81 25.83 -0.42
CA ILE A 8 -1.98 25.53 0.40
C ILE A 8 -2.96 26.71 0.43
N ALA A 9 -2.48 27.95 0.56
CA ALA A 9 -3.35 29.12 0.49
C ALA A 9 -4.07 29.21 -0.87
N ALA A 10 -3.37 28.92 -1.97
CA ALA A 10 -3.99 28.89 -3.30
C ALA A 10 -5.08 27.81 -3.41
N VAL A 11 -4.84 26.61 -2.87
CA VAL A 11 -5.85 25.54 -2.80
C VAL A 11 -7.07 25.98 -1.99
N LEU A 12 -6.87 26.56 -0.81
CA LEU A 12 -7.97 27.00 0.05
C LEU A 12 -8.75 28.19 -0.55
N GLU A 13 -8.08 29.10 -1.25
CA GLU A 13 -8.75 30.21 -1.93
C GLU A 13 -9.56 29.78 -3.17
N GLU A 14 -9.15 28.70 -3.84
CA GLU A 14 -9.83 28.17 -5.03
C GLU A 14 -10.98 27.22 -4.64
N SER A 15 -10.73 26.34 -3.67
CA SER A 15 -11.58 25.19 -3.39
C SER A 15 -12.08 25.11 -1.93
N GLY A 16 -11.57 25.95 -1.04
CA GLY A 16 -11.94 26.00 0.37
C GLY A 16 -13.16 26.89 0.65
N PRO A 17 -13.70 26.84 1.88
CA PRO A 17 -14.71 27.80 2.33
C PRO A 17 -14.08 29.18 2.57
N ASP A 18 -14.90 30.21 2.86
CA ASP A 18 -14.42 31.51 3.33
C ASP A 18 -13.82 31.37 4.76
N TYR A 19 -12.59 30.89 4.87
CA TYR A 19 -11.88 30.60 6.12
C TYR A 19 -11.29 31.87 6.78
N ASP A 20 -11.12 31.84 8.10
CA ASP A 20 -10.55 32.95 8.89
C ASP A 20 -9.03 32.86 9.00
N ASP A 21 -8.49 31.67 9.27
CA ASP A 21 -7.06 31.36 9.36
C ASP A 21 -6.82 29.87 9.03
N PHE A 22 -5.57 29.51 8.71
CA PHE A 22 -5.18 28.12 8.54
C PHE A 22 -3.76 27.86 9.05
N SER A 23 -3.51 26.60 9.40
CA SER A 23 -2.18 26.07 9.69
C SER A 23 -1.99 24.74 8.99
N PHE A 24 -0.75 24.30 8.84
CA PHE A 24 -0.46 23.02 8.21
C PHE A 24 0.78 22.36 8.79
N GLU A 25 0.79 21.04 8.69
CA GLU A 25 1.95 20.20 8.98
C GLU A 25 2.13 19.12 7.92
N ARG A 26 3.31 18.50 7.91
CA ARG A 26 3.58 17.35 7.05
C ARG A 26 3.35 16.07 7.85
N PRO A 27 2.83 15.00 7.21
CA PRO A 27 2.80 13.68 7.83
C PRO A 27 4.17 13.26 8.34
N THR A 28 4.23 12.68 9.53
CA THR A 28 5.46 12.20 10.18
C THR A 28 5.97 10.88 9.63
N ALA A 29 5.16 10.16 8.85
CA ALA A 29 5.47 8.85 8.30
C ALA A 29 5.29 8.83 6.77
N GLY A 30 6.28 8.28 6.05
CA GLY A 30 6.24 8.06 4.60
C GLY A 30 6.97 9.13 3.78
N HIS A 31 7.28 8.80 2.51
CA HIS A 31 7.78 9.77 1.52
C HIS A 31 6.62 10.58 0.99
N GLN A 32 6.19 11.59 1.74
CA GLN A 32 5.03 12.40 1.40
C GLN A 32 5.42 13.87 1.28
N GLY A 33 6.36 14.16 0.38
CA GLY A 33 6.86 15.52 0.12
C GLY A 33 5.76 16.53 -0.25
N ASP A 34 4.65 16.02 -0.77
CA ASP A 34 3.57 16.75 -1.44
C ASP A 34 2.20 16.51 -0.76
N VAL A 35 2.20 15.96 0.46
CA VAL A 35 1.00 15.79 1.28
C VAL A 35 1.07 16.71 2.50
N PHE A 36 -0.03 17.39 2.80
CA PHE A 36 -0.15 18.33 3.89
C PHE A 36 -1.41 18.04 4.70
N MET A 37 -1.28 17.94 6.02
CA MET A 37 -2.42 17.99 6.94
C MET A 37 -2.71 19.46 7.22
N VAL A 38 -3.88 19.93 6.85
CA VAL A 38 -4.27 21.33 6.91
C VAL A 38 -5.42 21.48 7.89
N THR A 39 -5.24 22.38 8.86
CA THR A 39 -6.25 22.77 9.85
C THR A 39 -6.72 24.18 9.52
N LEU A 40 -8.02 24.36 9.29
CA LEU A 40 -8.62 25.65 8.96
C LEU A 40 -9.73 26.03 9.94
N GLU A 41 -9.80 27.32 10.30
CA GLU A 41 -10.88 27.89 11.09
C GLU A 41 -11.97 28.41 10.16
N TYR A 42 -13.19 27.88 10.29
CA TYR A 42 -14.35 28.31 9.51
C TYR A 42 -15.59 28.41 10.39
N ALA A 43 -16.25 29.57 10.36
CA ALA A 43 -17.46 29.84 11.15
C ALA A 43 -17.30 29.59 12.67
N GLY A 44 -16.08 29.75 13.21
CA GLY A 44 -15.75 29.52 14.61
C GLY A 44 -15.58 28.05 15.00
N GLU A 45 -15.49 27.15 14.03
CA GLU A 45 -15.15 25.74 14.20
C GLU A 45 -13.85 25.40 13.46
N GLU A 46 -13.14 24.41 13.96
CA GLU A 46 -11.89 23.92 13.37
C GLU A 46 -12.20 22.70 12.49
N TYR A 47 -11.65 22.70 11.27
CA TYR A 47 -11.77 21.62 10.30
C TYR A 47 -10.40 21.13 9.88
N GLU A 48 -10.23 19.81 9.77
CA GLU A 48 -8.99 19.18 9.32
C GLU A 48 -9.21 18.49 7.98
N VAL A 49 -8.31 18.74 7.03
CA VAL A 49 -8.30 18.13 5.70
C VAL A 49 -6.89 17.68 5.34
N VAL A 50 -6.77 16.80 4.36
CA VAL A 50 -5.48 16.43 3.77
C VAL A 50 -5.43 16.95 2.34
N VAL A 51 -4.39 17.69 2.00
CA VAL A 51 -4.12 18.18 0.63
C VAL A 51 -2.97 17.37 0.06
N LYS A 52 -3.16 16.77 -1.11
CA LYS A 52 -2.10 16.09 -1.87
C LYS A 52 -1.95 16.76 -3.23
N PHE A 53 -0.73 17.07 -3.62
CA PHE A 53 -0.39 17.57 -4.95
C PHE A 53 0.13 16.45 -5.86
N GLU A 54 0.00 16.64 -7.17
CA GLU A 54 0.53 15.74 -8.19
C GLU A 54 2.06 15.59 -8.08
N GLN A 55 2.53 14.37 -8.31
CA GLN A 55 3.93 14.03 -8.52
C GLN A 55 4.12 13.64 -9.99
N GLU A 56 5.27 13.98 -10.59
CA GLU A 56 5.54 13.94 -12.04
C GLU A 56 5.33 12.58 -12.76
N ASP A 57 4.92 11.49 -12.10
CA ASP A 57 5.09 10.12 -12.62
C ASP A 57 3.86 9.17 -12.58
N LEU A 58 2.67 9.59 -12.14
CA LEU A 58 1.49 8.71 -12.15
C LEU A 58 0.24 9.46 -12.58
N GLY A 59 -0.71 8.76 -13.21
CA GLY A 59 -2.02 9.31 -13.55
C GLY A 59 -2.74 9.77 -12.28
N PHE A 60 -2.55 11.04 -11.91
CA PHE A 60 -2.90 11.59 -10.60
C PHE A 60 -4.39 11.49 -10.30
N ALA A 61 -5.22 11.56 -11.34
CA ALA A 61 -6.67 11.33 -11.27
C ALA A 61 -7.08 9.91 -10.84
N LEU A 62 -6.19 8.91 -10.96
CA LEU A 62 -6.50 7.51 -10.64
C LEU A 62 -6.78 7.31 -9.16
N GLU A 63 -5.98 7.87 -8.27
CA GLU A 63 -6.16 7.72 -6.82
C GLU A 63 -7.51 8.29 -6.33
N PRO A 64 -7.87 9.55 -6.59
CA PRO A 64 -9.18 10.06 -6.16
C PRO A 64 -10.34 9.30 -6.82
N PHE A 65 -10.20 8.86 -8.07
CA PHE A 65 -11.20 8.00 -8.70
C PHE A 65 -11.34 6.66 -7.96
N LEU A 66 -10.23 6.02 -7.57
CA LEU A 66 -10.24 4.75 -6.86
C LEU A 66 -10.88 4.86 -5.48
N HIS A 67 -10.69 5.97 -4.77
CA HIS A 67 -11.37 6.23 -3.49
C HIS A 67 -12.89 6.14 -3.66
N GLU A 68 -13.46 6.88 -4.61
CA GLU A 68 -14.91 6.83 -4.87
C GLU A 68 -15.35 5.46 -5.41
N PHE A 69 -14.58 4.90 -6.34
CA PHE A 69 -14.89 3.61 -6.96
C PHE A 69 -14.98 2.47 -5.94
N VAL A 70 -14.05 2.44 -4.98
CA VAL A 70 -14.01 1.46 -3.88
C VAL A 70 -15.14 1.74 -2.89
N ALA A 71 -15.31 2.98 -2.42
CA ALA A 71 -16.34 3.36 -1.46
C ALA A 71 -17.77 3.01 -1.94
N ASP A 72 -18.02 3.10 -3.25
CA ASP A 72 -19.32 2.78 -3.85
C ASP A 72 -19.62 1.27 -3.92
N ARG A 73 -18.61 0.41 -3.75
CA ARG A 73 -18.69 -1.03 -4.05
C ARG A 73 -18.36 -1.92 -2.86
N THR A 74 -17.69 -1.39 -1.86
CA THR A 74 -17.18 -2.16 -0.72
C THR A 74 -17.44 -1.41 0.59
N GLU A 75 -17.20 -2.08 1.71
CA GLU A 75 -17.19 -1.50 3.05
C GLU A 75 -15.77 -1.08 3.47
N VAL A 76 -14.80 -1.07 2.54
CA VAL A 76 -13.43 -0.68 2.82
C VAL A 76 -13.40 0.80 3.20
N PRO A 77 -12.86 1.15 4.38
CA PRO A 77 -12.81 2.53 4.79
C PRO A 77 -11.74 3.26 3.98
N VAL A 78 -12.17 4.17 3.11
CA VAL A 78 -11.29 5.05 2.33
C VAL A 78 -11.62 6.50 2.63
N PRO A 79 -10.63 7.41 2.71
CA PRO A 79 -10.89 8.83 2.92
C PRO A 79 -11.77 9.37 1.80
N ARG A 80 -12.86 10.06 2.13
CA ARG A 80 -13.69 10.72 1.13
C ARG A 80 -12.92 11.82 0.40
N ILE A 81 -13.02 11.84 -0.93
CA ILE A 81 -12.58 12.96 -1.76
C ILE A 81 -13.55 14.13 -1.58
N LEU A 82 -13.03 15.27 -1.15
CA LEU A 82 -13.77 16.51 -1.01
C LEU A 82 -13.65 17.37 -2.26
N VAL A 83 -12.46 17.40 -2.84
CA VAL A 83 -12.08 18.18 -4.03
C VAL A 83 -11.08 17.39 -4.84
N PHE A 84 -11.20 17.41 -6.16
CA PHE A 84 -10.14 17.04 -7.10
C PHE A 84 -10.07 18.11 -8.18
N GLN A 85 -8.87 18.65 -8.41
CA GLN A 85 -8.61 19.71 -9.36
C GLN A 85 -7.40 19.34 -10.25
N ASP A 86 -7.71 18.86 -11.44
CA ASP A 86 -6.72 18.42 -12.45
C ASP A 86 -6.09 19.58 -13.21
N GLU A 87 -6.82 20.70 -13.37
CA GLU A 87 -6.34 21.92 -14.02
C GLU A 87 -6.60 23.14 -13.12
N PRO A 88 -5.75 23.40 -12.10
CA PRO A 88 -5.94 24.53 -11.19
C PRO A 88 -5.99 25.89 -11.91
N GLU A 89 -6.88 26.78 -11.45
CA GLU A 89 -6.92 28.18 -11.92
C GLU A 89 -5.74 29.00 -11.36
N ARG A 90 -5.14 28.51 -10.27
CA ARG A 90 -3.99 29.13 -9.59
C ARG A 90 -2.67 28.53 -10.09
N ASP A 91 -1.58 29.24 -9.85
CA ASP A 91 -0.22 28.80 -10.20
C ASP A 91 0.29 27.76 -9.19
N VAL A 92 -0.36 26.59 -9.18
CA VAL A 92 -0.06 25.41 -8.36
C VAL A 92 -0.24 24.14 -9.20
N GLU A 93 0.42 23.06 -8.78
CA GLU A 93 0.25 21.74 -9.40
C GLU A 93 -1.18 21.20 -9.16
N PRO A 94 -1.66 20.26 -10.00
CA PRO A 94 -2.92 19.56 -9.76
C PRO A 94 -2.98 18.99 -8.34
N TYR A 95 -4.17 19.00 -7.74
CA TYR A 95 -4.34 18.60 -6.35
C TYR A 95 -5.66 17.88 -6.09
N PHE A 96 -5.70 17.13 -5.00
CA PHE A 96 -6.95 16.71 -4.39
C PHE A 96 -6.94 16.96 -2.89
N VAL A 97 -8.14 17.13 -2.34
CA VAL A 97 -8.37 17.32 -0.91
C VAL A 97 -9.25 16.19 -0.40
N THR A 98 -8.84 15.55 0.69
CA THR A 98 -9.62 14.51 1.36
C THR A 98 -10.00 14.94 2.77
N GLU A 99 -11.02 14.30 3.32
CA GLU A 99 -11.29 14.42 4.75
C GLU A 99 -10.11 13.90 5.59
N ARG A 100 -9.84 14.55 6.73
CA ARG A 100 -8.92 13.97 7.70
C ARG A 100 -9.62 12.82 8.43
N VAL A 101 -9.20 11.59 8.13
CA VAL A 101 -9.69 10.40 8.86
C VAL A 101 -9.13 10.42 10.28
N HIS A 102 -9.98 10.28 11.29
CA HIS A 102 -9.54 10.14 12.68
C HIS A 102 -8.72 8.87 12.92
N GLY A 103 -7.73 8.96 13.80
CA GLY A 103 -6.88 7.84 14.21
C GLY A 103 -5.40 8.13 14.10
N GLU A 104 -4.62 7.12 14.51
CA GLU A 104 -3.16 7.11 14.49
C GLU A 104 -2.66 6.24 13.31
N SER A 105 -1.51 6.57 12.74
CA SER A 105 -0.90 5.69 11.74
C SER A 105 -0.52 4.36 12.39
N LEU A 106 -0.93 3.23 11.80
CA LEU A 106 -0.73 1.92 12.41
C LEU A 106 0.76 1.58 12.56
N VAL A 107 1.62 2.00 11.63
CA VAL A 107 3.07 1.76 11.72
C VAL A 107 3.72 2.45 12.92
N GLU A 108 3.22 3.62 13.32
CA GLU A 108 3.78 4.41 14.42
C GLU A 108 3.47 3.78 15.79
N ILE A 109 2.26 3.21 15.92
CA ILE A 109 1.78 2.64 17.18
C ILE A 109 1.99 1.12 17.28
N LEU A 110 2.48 0.46 16.21
CA LEU A 110 2.57 -1.00 16.10
C LEU A 110 3.29 -1.64 17.31
N GLY A 111 4.35 -0.97 17.80
CA GLY A 111 5.15 -1.43 18.93
C GLY A 111 4.45 -1.33 20.29
N ASP A 112 3.39 -0.52 20.39
CA ASP A 112 2.66 -0.23 21.62
C ASP A 112 1.32 -0.99 21.72
N LEU A 113 0.88 -1.61 20.61
CA LEU A 113 -0.36 -2.38 20.58
C LEU A 113 -0.27 -3.64 21.43
N GLN A 114 -1.36 -3.90 22.16
CA GLN A 114 -1.53 -5.19 22.81
C GLN A 114 -1.74 -6.29 21.78
N GLU A 115 -1.29 -7.49 22.12
CA GLU A 115 -1.35 -8.66 21.23
C GLU A 115 -2.77 -8.96 20.72
N GLU A 116 -3.78 -8.87 21.58
CA GLU A 116 -5.18 -9.09 21.20
C GLU A 116 -5.69 -8.01 20.23
N THR A 117 -5.32 -6.76 20.44
CA THR A 117 -5.66 -5.65 19.53
C THR A 117 -5.00 -5.82 18.18
N PHE A 118 -3.73 -6.24 18.15
CA PHE A 118 -3.03 -6.49 16.90
C PHE A 118 -3.63 -7.68 16.13
N GLU A 119 -4.09 -8.73 16.83
CA GLU A 119 -4.85 -9.81 16.19
C GLU A 119 -6.14 -9.32 15.54
N GLN A 120 -6.87 -8.40 16.19
CA GLN A 120 -8.09 -7.80 15.65
C GLN A 120 -7.78 -6.98 14.41
N VAL A 121 -6.69 -6.18 14.42
CA VAL A 121 -6.22 -5.45 13.24
C VAL A 121 -5.92 -6.39 12.08
N VAL A 122 -5.19 -7.48 12.33
CA VAL A 122 -4.84 -8.46 11.27
C VAL A 122 -6.08 -9.21 10.77
N GLU A 123 -7.05 -9.53 11.64
CA GLU A 123 -8.32 -10.11 11.22
C GLU A 123 -9.12 -9.15 10.34
N HIS A 124 -9.24 -7.87 10.75
CA HIS A 124 -9.94 -6.84 9.99
C HIS A 124 -9.26 -6.53 8.65
N ALA A 125 -7.92 -6.48 8.61
CA ALA A 125 -7.15 -6.41 7.37
C ALA A 125 -7.54 -7.53 6.40
N GLY A 126 -7.69 -8.76 6.92
CA GLY A 126 -8.16 -9.89 6.13
C GLY A 126 -9.57 -9.68 5.57
N SER A 127 -10.50 -9.16 6.38
CA SER A 127 -11.87 -8.85 5.97
C SER A 127 -11.88 -7.80 4.85
N ILE A 128 -11.11 -6.72 4.99
CA ILE A 128 -10.90 -5.69 3.95
C ILE A 128 -10.42 -6.31 2.63
N LEU A 129 -9.41 -7.20 2.66
CA LEU A 129 -8.96 -7.90 1.45
C LEU A 129 -10.07 -8.75 0.83
N GLY A 130 -10.81 -9.48 1.67
CA GLY A 130 -11.90 -10.34 1.23
C GLY A 130 -13.01 -9.57 0.51
N ASP A 131 -13.40 -8.43 1.06
CA ASP A 131 -14.42 -7.53 0.53
C ASP A 131 -14.02 -6.95 -0.83
N MET A 132 -12.83 -6.34 -0.93
CA MET A 132 -12.28 -5.85 -2.21
C MET A 132 -12.27 -6.94 -3.28
N HIS A 133 -11.78 -8.12 -2.92
CA HIS A 133 -11.66 -9.22 -3.87
C HIS A 133 -13.00 -9.84 -4.25
N ALA A 134 -14.03 -9.69 -3.42
CA ALA A 134 -15.36 -10.21 -3.72
C ALA A 134 -16.06 -9.33 -4.76
N GLU A 135 -16.03 -8.02 -4.52
CA GLU A 135 -16.86 -7.05 -5.21
C GLU A 135 -16.21 -6.47 -6.47
N ILE A 136 -14.88 -6.41 -6.54
CA ILE A 136 -14.18 -5.74 -7.64
C ILE A 136 -13.29 -6.73 -8.40
N GLY A 137 -13.66 -7.01 -9.65
CA GLY A 137 -12.93 -7.90 -10.56
C GLY A 137 -12.71 -7.29 -11.94
N PHE A 138 -11.72 -7.82 -12.65
CA PHE A 138 -11.30 -7.34 -13.96
C PHE A 138 -11.22 -8.49 -14.98
N GLU A 139 -11.14 -8.15 -16.27
CA GLU A 139 -11.05 -9.14 -17.34
C GLU A 139 -9.63 -9.72 -17.50
N GLY A 140 -8.60 -8.96 -17.14
CA GLY A 140 -7.20 -9.38 -17.19
C GLY A 140 -6.38 -8.75 -16.07
N PHE A 141 -5.09 -9.08 -16.05
CA PHE A 141 -4.11 -8.56 -15.11
C PHE A 141 -3.43 -7.33 -15.69
N GLY A 142 -2.99 -6.42 -14.83
CA GLY A 142 -2.30 -5.22 -15.27
C GLY A 142 -2.28 -4.13 -14.23
N THR A 143 -1.62 -3.02 -14.59
CA THR A 143 -1.76 -1.75 -13.88
C THR A 143 -3.13 -1.15 -14.16
N LEU A 144 -3.60 -0.29 -13.26
CA LEU A 144 -4.85 0.43 -13.46
C LEU A 144 -4.57 1.81 -14.02
N ALA A 145 -5.45 2.27 -14.91
CA ALA A 145 -5.40 3.61 -15.48
C ALA A 145 -6.83 4.13 -15.71
N LEU A 146 -6.94 5.41 -16.04
CA LEU A 146 -8.19 6.02 -16.48
C LEU A 146 -8.15 6.30 -17.98
N GLU A 147 -9.16 5.82 -18.69
CA GLU A 147 -9.45 6.17 -20.09
C GLU A 147 -10.89 6.67 -20.20
N ASP A 148 -11.10 7.88 -20.71
CA ASP A 148 -12.43 8.50 -20.85
C ASP A 148 -13.30 8.39 -19.57
N ASP A 149 -12.72 8.74 -18.41
CA ASP A 149 -13.32 8.67 -17.07
C ASP A 149 -13.75 7.25 -16.64
N ARG A 150 -13.09 6.22 -17.17
CA ARG A 150 -13.32 4.82 -16.81
C ARG A 150 -12.06 4.15 -16.36
N LEU A 151 -12.19 3.36 -15.30
CA LEU A 151 -11.15 2.45 -14.85
C LEU A 151 -10.92 1.37 -15.90
N VAL A 152 -9.71 1.31 -16.42
CA VAL A 152 -9.24 0.29 -17.37
C VAL A 152 -8.06 -0.46 -16.79
N VAL A 153 -7.80 -1.64 -17.35
CA VAL A 153 -6.56 -2.38 -17.12
C VAL A 153 -5.58 -1.99 -18.24
N ASP A 154 -4.56 -1.22 -17.89
CA ASP A 154 -3.40 -0.93 -18.72
C ASP A 154 -2.34 -2.03 -18.53
N ASN A 155 -1.18 -1.94 -19.20
CA ASN A 155 -0.12 -2.98 -19.25
C ASN A 155 -0.69 -4.41 -19.18
N PHE A 156 -1.65 -4.66 -20.07
CA PHE A 156 -2.61 -5.74 -19.93
C PHE A 156 -1.97 -7.10 -20.21
N SER A 157 -2.27 -8.10 -19.37
CA SER A 157 -1.94 -9.52 -19.59
C SER A 157 -3.10 -10.46 -19.26
N TRP A 158 -3.18 -11.57 -19.99
CA TRP A 158 -4.06 -12.69 -19.69
C TRP A 158 -3.42 -13.73 -18.76
N ASP A 159 -2.12 -13.59 -18.48
CA ASP A 159 -1.31 -14.55 -17.74
C ASP A 159 -0.71 -13.88 -16.50
N TRP A 160 -1.21 -14.27 -15.33
CA TRP A 160 -0.73 -13.71 -14.06
C TRP A 160 0.75 -14.02 -13.81
N GLN A 161 1.23 -15.19 -14.20
CA GLN A 161 2.63 -15.57 -13.96
C GLN A 161 3.57 -14.69 -14.81
N GLU A 162 3.19 -14.38 -16.06
CA GLU A 162 3.93 -13.45 -16.91
C GLU A 162 3.96 -12.05 -16.30
N PHE A 163 2.79 -11.49 -15.98
CA PHE A 163 2.70 -10.14 -15.42
C PHE A 163 3.36 -10.00 -14.04
N PHE A 164 3.22 -11.02 -13.18
CA PHE A 164 3.94 -11.09 -11.91
C PHE A 164 5.46 -11.14 -12.14
N GLY A 165 5.93 -11.88 -13.15
CA GLY A 165 7.33 -11.89 -13.55
C GLY A 165 7.85 -10.49 -13.88
N GLU A 166 7.12 -9.74 -14.73
CA GLU A 166 7.46 -8.37 -15.10
C GLU A 166 7.55 -7.42 -13.90
N ILE A 167 6.59 -7.52 -12.96
CA ILE A 167 6.61 -6.73 -11.71
C ILE A 167 7.87 -7.03 -10.91
N VAL A 168 8.24 -8.30 -10.79
CA VAL A 168 9.40 -8.71 -9.98
C VAL A 168 10.71 -8.34 -10.66
N ASP A 169 10.77 -8.40 -11.99
CA ASP A 169 11.93 -7.95 -12.76
C ASP A 169 12.21 -6.46 -12.54
N ASP A 170 11.19 -5.59 -12.49
CA ASP A 170 11.37 -4.17 -12.11
C ASP A 170 12.00 -4.02 -10.71
N TYR A 171 11.52 -4.80 -9.74
CA TYR A 171 12.09 -4.76 -8.38
C TYR A 171 13.56 -5.18 -8.38
N ILE A 172 13.92 -6.19 -9.18
CA ILE A 172 15.30 -6.70 -9.30
C ILE A 172 16.18 -5.66 -10.00
N ASP A 173 15.71 -5.05 -11.08
CA ASP A 173 16.45 -4.02 -11.81
C ASP A 173 16.81 -2.84 -10.90
N ARG A 174 15.85 -2.40 -10.10
CA ARG A 174 16.03 -1.31 -9.11
C ARG A 174 17.00 -1.65 -7.98
N LEU A 175 17.30 -2.93 -7.71
CA LEU A 175 18.34 -3.28 -6.74
C LEU A 175 19.71 -2.72 -7.14
N GLY A 176 19.96 -2.54 -8.44
CA GLY A 176 21.24 -2.04 -8.97
C GLY A 176 21.63 -0.67 -8.44
N ASP A 177 20.66 0.14 -8.03
CA ASP A 177 20.86 1.49 -7.48
C ASP A 177 20.86 1.53 -5.94
N THR A 178 20.82 0.37 -5.29
CA THR A 178 20.75 0.24 -3.83
C THR A 178 22.01 -0.43 -3.26
N PRO A 179 22.19 -0.47 -1.92
CA PRO A 179 23.24 -1.27 -1.29
C PRO A 179 23.20 -2.78 -1.62
N PHE A 180 22.14 -3.27 -2.26
CA PHE A 180 21.93 -4.69 -2.60
C PHE A 180 22.24 -5.04 -4.06
N ALA A 181 22.89 -4.16 -4.82
CA ALA A 181 23.23 -4.39 -6.23
C ALA A 181 23.97 -5.72 -6.47
N ASP A 182 24.76 -6.19 -5.50
CA ASP A 182 25.46 -7.48 -5.56
C ASP A 182 24.54 -8.71 -5.56
N LEU A 183 23.29 -8.56 -5.12
CA LEU A 183 22.29 -9.63 -5.06
C LEU A 183 21.45 -9.75 -6.34
N GLN A 184 21.51 -8.77 -7.25
CA GLN A 184 20.64 -8.69 -8.43
C GLN A 184 20.65 -9.97 -9.28
N THR A 185 21.83 -10.45 -9.70
CA THR A 185 21.94 -11.71 -10.48
C THR A 185 21.42 -12.93 -9.71
N THR A 186 21.63 -12.96 -8.39
CA THR A 186 21.14 -14.08 -7.57
C THR A 186 19.63 -14.04 -7.45
N ALA A 187 19.04 -12.86 -7.22
CA ALA A 187 17.60 -12.66 -7.15
C ALA A 187 16.91 -13.07 -8.46
N GLN A 188 17.48 -12.67 -9.60
CA GLN A 188 17.01 -13.05 -10.93
C GLN A 188 16.95 -14.56 -11.10
N GLN A 189 18.06 -15.27 -10.85
CA GLN A 189 18.08 -16.73 -10.96
C GLN A 189 17.04 -17.41 -10.03
N GLN A 190 16.94 -16.94 -8.78
CA GLN A 190 16.00 -17.49 -7.81
C GLN A 190 14.53 -17.30 -8.23
N ILE A 191 14.21 -16.15 -8.82
CA ILE A 191 12.87 -15.90 -9.37
C ILE A 191 12.63 -16.75 -10.61
N GLU A 192 13.54 -16.76 -11.59
CA GLU A 192 13.41 -17.57 -12.81
C GLU A 192 13.16 -19.06 -12.49
N ASP A 193 13.88 -19.62 -11.51
CA ASP A 193 13.75 -21.02 -11.11
C ASP A 193 12.40 -21.30 -10.41
N SER A 194 11.90 -20.35 -9.61
CA SER A 194 10.71 -20.56 -8.77
C SER A 194 9.41 -20.05 -9.36
N LEU A 195 9.45 -19.17 -10.37
CA LEU A 195 8.30 -18.59 -11.06
C LEU A 195 7.30 -19.64 -11.60
N PRO A 196 7.72 -20.83 -12.11
CA PRO A 196 6.82 -21.88 -12.59
C PRO A 196 5.76 -22.38 -11.60
N VAL A 197 5.89 -22.09 -10.31
CA VAL A 197 4.87 -22.45 -9.30
C VAL A 197 3.70 -21.46 -9.24
N ILE A 198 3.88 -20.25 -9.78
CA ILE A 198 2.84 -19.23 -9.87
C ILE A 198 1.81 -19.65 -10.93
N LYS A 199 0.53 -19.53 -10.59
CA LYS A 199 -0.54 -19.88 -11.52
C LYS A 199 -0.70 -18.77 -12.56
N SER A 200 -0.92 -19.14 -13.82
CA SER A 200 -1.24 -18.17 -14.87
C SER A 200 -2.71 -17.75 -14.90
N ASP A 201 -3.62 -18.61 -14.40
CA ASP A 201 -5.05 -18.56 -14.68
C ASP A 201 -5.92 -18.10 -13.48
N ALA A 202 -5.35 -17.28 -12.59
CA ALA A 202 -6.12 -16.66 -11.51
C ALA A 202 -7.26 -15.79 -12.06
N VAL A 203 -8.23 -15.43 -11.21
CA VAL A 203 -9.25 -14.43 -11.58
C VAL A 203 -8.78 -13.07 -11.06
N PRO A 204 -8.49 -12.08 -11.93
CA PRO A 204 -7.97 -10.78 -11.51
C PRO A 204 -8.96 -10.04 -10.62
N ARG A 205 -8.45 -9.49 -9.51
CA ARG A 205 -9.20 -8.67 -8.55
C ARG A 205 -8.45 -7.39 -8.24
N LEU A 206 -9.15 -6.42 -7.65
CA LEU A 206 -8.50 -5.22 -7.13
C LEU A 206 -7.51 -5.59 -6.02
N VAL A 207 -6.26 -5.19 -6.20
CA VAL A 207 -5.18 -5.38 -5.24
C VAL A 207 -4.59 -4.02 -4.91
N HIS A 208 -4.47 -3.73 -3.62
CA HIS A 208 -3.79 -2.55 -3.12
C HIS A 208 -2.31 -2.91 -2.92
N ASP A 209 -1.47 -2.72 -3.95
CA ASP A 209 -0.11 -3.28 -3.95
C ASP A 209 0.78 -2.74 -2.81
N ASP A 210 0.43 -1.60 -2.21
CA ASP A 210 1.07 -1.08 -1.00
C ASP A 210 0.22 -1.22 0.28
N PHE A 211 -0.55 -2.31 0.42
CA PHE A 211 -1.34 -2.56 1.63
C PHE A 211 -0.46 -3.00 2.80
N ARG A 212 0.02 -2.01 3.57
CA ARG A 212 0.95 -2.17 4.70
C ARG A 212 0.56 -1.29 5.89
N PRO A 213 1.10 -1.54 7.09
CA PRO A 213 0.79 -0.73 8.27
C PRO A 213 1.02 0.78 8.13
N ALA A 214 1.91 1.23 7.24
CA ALA A 214 2.16 2.65 7.01
C ALA A 214 0.99 3.35 6.27
N ASN A 215 0.19 2.60 5.53
CA ASN A 215 -0.92 3.10 4.71
C ASN A 215 -2.28 2.76 5.36
N VAL A 216 -2.29 2.48 6.66
CA VAL A 216 -3.48 2.07 7.42
C VAL A 216 -3.60 2.96 8.65
N MET A 217 -4.78 3.54 8.83
CA MET A 217 -5.15 4.30 10.02
C MET A 217 -5.83 3.39 11.04
N PHE A 218 -5.53 3.61 12.31
CA PHE A 218 -6.08 2.85 13.42
C PHE A 218 -6.85 3.76 14.37
N ASP A 219 -8.07 3.35 14.72
CA ASP A 219 -8.90 4.02 15.72
C ASP A 219 -9.21 3.08 16.89
N ARG A 220 -8.73 3.45 18.09
CA ARG A 220 -8.99 2.71 19.34
C ARG A 220 -10.46 2.73 19.76
N ALA A 221 -11.20 3.77 19.38
CA ALA A 221 -12.60 3.95 19.76
C ALA A 221 -13.57 3.42 18.68
N GLY A 222 -13.05 3.07 17.51
CA GLY A 222 -13.81 2.57 16.38
C GLY A 222 -14.49 1.22 16.67
N THR A 223 -15.59 0.95 15.96
CA THR A 223 -16.23 -0.37 15.98
C THR A 223 -15.35 -1.44 15.35
N GLU A 224 -14.61 -1.05 14.32
CA GLU A 224 -13.56 -1.84 13.70
C GLU A 224 -12.22 -1.12 13.92
N PRO A 225 -11.10 -1.85 14.02
CA PRO A 225 -9.82 -1.25 14.40
C PRO A 225 -9.17 -0.42 13.29
N ILE A 226 -9.44 -0.73 12.01
CA ILE A 226 -8.88 0.03 10.88
C ILE A 226 -9.91 1.08 10.49
N SER A 227 -9.54 2.35 10.59
CA SER A 227 -10.42 3.49 10.28
C SER A 227 -10.24 4.04 8.88
N ALA A 228 -9.11 3.74 8.20
CA ALA A 228 -8.91 4.02 6.79
C ALA A 228 -7.75 3.23 6.17
N VAL A 229 -7.86 3.04 4.86
CA VAL A 229 -6.81 2.56 3.94
C VAL A 229 -6.45 3.71 3.01
N LEU A 230 -5.17 4.07 2.98
CA LEU A 230 -4.62 5.22 2.27
C LEU A 230 -3.77 4.78 1.08
N ASP A 231 -3.46 5.72 0.17
CA ASP A 231 -2.46 5.57 -0.89
C ASP A 231 -2.79 4.49 -1.94
N TRP A 232 -3.84 4.78 -2.71
CA TRP A 232 -4.39 3.86 -3.72
C TRP A 232 -3.69 3.93 -5.09
N GLN A 233 -2.67 4.76 -5.24
CA GLN A 233 -2.01 5.04 -6.53
C GLN A 233 -1.31 3.82 -7.15
N LEU A 234 -0.98 2.80 -6.35
CA LEU A 234 -0.33 1.55 -6.79
C LEU A 234 -1.32 0.38 -6.91
N ALA A 235 -2.61 0.65 -7.08
CA ALA A 235 -3.59 -0.42 -7.23
C ALA A 235 -3.40 -1.20 -8.55
N LEU A 236 -3.63 -2.51 -8.49
CA LEU A 236 -3.46 -3.45 -9.60
C LEU A 236 -4.72 -4.28 -9.84
N ALA A 237 -4.89 -4.75 -11.06
CA ALA A 237 -5.68 -5.95 -11.35
C ALA A 237 -4.74 -7.17 -11.23
N ALA A 238 -4.85 -7.93 -10.14
CA ALA A 238 -3.88 -8.98 -9.79
C ALA A 238 -4.52 -10.21 -9.14
N ASP A 239 -3.72 -11.26 -8.92
CA ASP A 239 -4.13 -12.46 -8.19
C ASP A 239 -4.42 -12.14 -6.69
N PRO A 240 -5.60 -12.47 -6.16
CA PRO A 240 -5.91 -12.41 -4.74
C PRO A 240 -4.90 -13.11 -3.83
N GLU A 241 -4.37 -14.29 -4.24
CA GLU A 241 -3.41 -15.03 -3.42
C GLU A 241 -2.10 -14.26 -3.22
N TYR A 242 -1.68 -13.48 -4.23
CA TYR A 242 -0.53 -12.60 -4.15
C TYR A 242 -0.75 -11.49 -3.11
N HIS A 243 -1.91 -10.83 -3.15
CA HIS A 243 -2.22 -9.76 -2.20
C HIS A 243 -2.27 -10.28 -0.76
N ILE A 244 -2.92 -11.43 -0.52
CA ILE A 244 -2.97 -12.06 0.81
C ILE A 244 -1.55 -12.40 1.31
N ALA A 245 -0.71 -12.99 0.46
CA ALA A 245 0.67 -13.33 0.79
C ALA A 245 1.52 -12.10 1.08
N ARG A 246 1.38 -11.04 0.28
CA ARG A 246 2.07 -9.77 0.48
C ARG A 246 1.65 -9.11 1.80
N THR A 247 0.36 -9.08 2.12
CA THR A 247 -0.15 -8.57 3.40
C THR A 247 0.33 -9.40 4.59
N ASP A 248 0.31 -10.74 4.50
CA ASP A 248 0.90 -11.62 5.52
C ASP A 248 2.38 -11.27 5.76
N PHE A 249 3.15 -11.09 4.68
CA PHE A 249 4.53 -10.67 4.82
C PHE A 249 4.66 -9.28 5.43
N LEU A 250 3.88 -8.28 5.03
CA LEU A 250 4.07 -6.90 5.50
C LEU A 250 3.60 -6.68 6.94
N PHE A 251 2.59 -7.41 7.41
CA PHE A 251 2.05 -7.28 8.77
C PHE A 251 2.74 -8.23 9.76
N VAL A 252 3.15 -9.43 9.33
CA VAL A 252 3.46 -10.52 10.26
C VAL A 252 4.93 -10.94 10.22
N ASP A 253 5.44 -11.34 9.06
CA ASP A 253 6.70 -12.11 9.02
C ASP A 253 7.95 -11.33 9.48
N PRO A 254 8.22 -10.10 9.03
CA PRO A 254 9.33 -9.30 9.54
C PRO A 254 9.11 -8.87 10.99
N ALA A 255 7.87 -8.59 11.40
CA ALA A 255 7.57 -7.98 12.70
C ALA A 255 7.82 -8.95 13.88
N PHE A 256 7.48 -10.23 13.72
CA PHE A 256 7.55 -11.22 14.80
C PHE A 256 8.64 -12.25 14.53
N ARG A 257 9.37 -12.70 15.56
CA ARG A 257 10.35 -13.79 15.42
C ARG A 257 9.79 -15.17 15.75
N ASP A 258 8.71 -15.21 16.51
CA ASP A 258 8.10 -16.43 17.03
C ASP A 258 7.17 -17.07 15.99
N THR A 259 7.42 -18.35 15.66
CA THR A 259 6.68 -19.08 14.64
C THR A 259 5.22 -19.29 15.03
N ASP A 260 4.93 -19.52 16.31
CA ASP A 260 3.55 -19.76 16.78
C ASP A 260 2.70 -18.50 16.65
N THR A 261 3.27 -17.34 17.01
CA THR A 261 2.66 -16.01 16.84
C THR A 261 2.38 -15.73 15.37
N ARG A 262 3.35 -15.95 14.48
CA ARG A 262 3.14 -15.79 13.02
C ARG A 262 2.02 -16.69 12.51
N SER A 263 2.03 -17.96 12.91
CA SER A 263 0.99 -18.93 12.51
C SER A 263 -0.40 -18.50 12.97
N ARG A 264 -0.52 -17.98 14.19
CA ARG A 264 -1.78 -17.49 14.75
C ARG A 264 -2.27 -16.22 14.05
N LEU A 265 -1.41 -15.23 13.84
CA LEU A 265 -1.77 -13.99 13.13
C LEU A 265 -2.20 -14.28 11.68
N ARG A 266 -1.48 -15.15 10.99
CA ARG A 266 -1.87 -15.60 9.65
C ARG A 266 -3.24 -16.28 9.64
N LYS A 267 -3.56 -17.09 10.66
CA LYS A 267 -4.91 -17.68 10.80
C LYS A 267 -5.99 -16.61 11.03
N ARG A 268 -5.67 -15.51 11.73
CA ARG A 268 -6.57 -14.36 11.90
C ARG A 268 -6.81 -13.65 10.57
N LEU A 269 -5.75 -13.35 9.81
CA LEU A 269 -5.85 -12.79 8.47
C LEU A 269 -6.78 -13.63 7.57
N TYR A 270 -6.53 -14.93 7.51
CA TYR A 270 -7.35 -15.83 6.68
C TYR A 270 -8.77 -16.02 7.23
N LYS A 271 -9.00 -15.81 8.52
CA LYS A 271 -10.33 -15.85 9.11
C LYS A 271 -11.16 -14.67 8.62
N GLY A 272 -10.63 -13.45 8.71
CA GLY A 272 -11.30 -12.25 8.20
C GLY A 272 -11.57 -12.35 6.69
N TYR A 273 -10.57 -12.77 5.91
CA TYR A 273 -10.74 -12.94 4.46
C TYR A 273 -11.90 -13.88 4.09
N ARG A 274 -12.09 -14.94 4.88
CA ARG A 274 -13.15 -15.93 4.67
C ARG A 274 -14.56 -15.44 4.92
N GLU A 275 -14.73 -14.27 5.52
CA GLU A 275 -16.05 -13.64 5.68
C GLU A 275 -16.70 -13.34 4.32
N HIS A 276 -15.86 -13.02 3.33
CA HIS A 276 -16.31 -12.60 1.99
C HIS A 276 -15.98 -13.63 0.90
N ARG A 277 -14.84 -14.32 0.99
CA ARG A 277 -14.41 -15.27 -0.05
C ARG A 277 -13.83 -16.57 0.51
N PRO A 278 -14.13 -17.74 -0.11
CA PRO A 278 -13.51 -18.98 0.31
C PRO A 278 -11.99 -18.94 0.08
N PHE A 279 -11.26 -19.39 1.09
CA PHE A 279 -9.80 -19.51 1.01
C PHE A 279 -9.32 -20.67 1.89
N ASP A 280 -8.79 -21.71 1.28
CA ASP A 280 -8.22 -22.85 2.00
C ASP A 280 -6.77 -23.04 1.55
N PRO A 281 -5.79 -22.54 2.31
CA PRO A 281 -4.39 -22.61 1.93
C PRO A 281 -3.92 -24.07 1.90
N ASP A 282 -3.54 -24.53 0.72
CA ASP A 282 -2.98 -25.87 0.47
C ASP A 282 -1.46 -25.82 0.29
N ASP A 283 -0.83 -27.00 0.13
CA ASP A 283 0.61 -27.10 -0.13
C ASP A 283 1.04 -26.33 -1.39
N GLY A 284 0.15 -26.16 -2.36
CA GLY A 284 0.40 -25.37 -3.57
C GLY A 284 0.49 -23.87 -3.25
N TYR A 285 -0.44 -23.36 -2.46
CA TYR A 285 -0.42 -21.98 -1.98
C TYR A 285 0.82 -21.73 -1.11
N GLU A 286 1.22 -22.66 -0.24
CA GLU A 286 2.42 -22.49 0.59
C GLU A 286 3.70 -22.29 -0.26
N LYS A 287 3.81 -22.98 -1.41
CA LYS A 287 4.89 -22.75 -2.39
C LYS A 287 4.81 -21.37 -3.01
N ARG A 288 3.64 -20.99 -3.56
CA ARG A 288 3.41 -19.66 -4.16
C ARG A 288 3.65 -18.53 -3.17
N ARG A 289 3.15 -18.67 -1.95
CA ARG A 289 3.36 -17.72 -0.86
C ARG A 289 4.85 -17.49 -0.59
N THR A 290 5.68 -18.52 -0.67
CA THR A 290 7.12 -18.36 -0.46
C THR A 290 7.76 -17.51 -1.57
N VAL A 291 7.34 -17.69 -2.83
CA VAL A 291 7.76 -16.83 -3.95
C VAL A 291 7.23 -15.40 -3.77
N TYR A 292 5.96 -15.23 -3.42
CA TYR A 292 5.36 -13.92 -3.14
C TYR A 292 6.03 -13.19 -1.95
N HIS A 293 6.46 -13.92 -0.91
CA HIS A 293 7.22 -13.33 0.19
C HIS A 293 8.61 -12.88 -0.27
N PHE A 294 9.27 -13.68 -1.11
CA PHE A 294 10.56 -13.30 -1.67
C PHE A 294 10.44 -12.06 -2.56
N SER A 295 9.47 -11.99 -3.46
CA SER A 295 9.23 -10.79 -4.28
C SER A 295 8.88 -9.56 -3.44
N THR A 296 8.08 -9.72 -2.38
CA THR A 296 7.77 -8.62 -1.45
C THR A 296 9.03 -8.14 -0.73
N LEU A 297 9.98 -9.03 -0.41
CA LEU A 297 11.27 -8.61 0.13
C LEU A 297 12.09 -7.83 -0.90
N LEU A 298 12.16 -8.29 -2.16
CA LEU A 298 12.86 -7.59 -3.24
C LEU A 298 12.30 -6.18 -3.45
N TRP A 299 10.97 -6.02 -3.46
CA TRP A 299 10.31 -4.71 -3.51
C TRP A 299 10.77 -3.79 -2.36
N ARG A 300 10.80 -4.30 -1.12
CA ARG A 300 11.27 -3.51 0.04
C ARG A 300 12.76 -3.17 -0.06
N MET A 301 13.57 -4.04 -0.67
CA MET A 301 14.99 -3.79 -0.92
C MET A 301 15.20 -2.73 -2.00
N ALA A 302 14.41 -2.77 -3.07
CA ALA A 302 14.41 -1.78 -4.15
C ALA A 302 14.01 -0.38 -3.65
N GLY A 303 13.13 -0.31 -2.63
CA GLY A 303 12.74 0.94 -1.97
C GLY A 303 13.64 1.36 -0.79
N PHE A 304 14.77 0.71 -0.56
CA PHE A 304 15.56 0.88 0.67
C PHE A 304 16.09 2.30 0.87
N ASP A 305 16.74 2.87 -0.13
CA ASP A 305 17.39 4.19 0.03
C ASP A 305 16.37 5.29 0.30
N ALA A 306 15.21 5.25 -0.37
CA ALA A 306 14.09 6.08 -0.01
C ALA A 306 13.70 5.80 1.45
N ALA A 307 13.24 4.59 1.77
CA ALA A 307 12.69 4.25 3.09
C ALA A 307 13.63 4.59 4.28
N PHE A 308 14.95 4.61 4.06
CA PHE A 308 15.94 4.87 5.10
C PHE A 308 16.72 6.20 4.94
N ALA A 309 16.34 7.08 4.01
CA ALA A 309 17.03 8.33 3.70
C ALA A 309 17.26 9.24 4.92
N GLU A 310 16.27 9.32 5.82
CA GLU A 310 16.33 10.20 7.01
C GLU A 310 16.88 9.50 8.25
N PHE A 311 17.22 8.21 8.15
CA PHE A 311 17.76 7.43 9.27
C PHE A 311 19.27 7.57 9.38
N SER A 312 19.81 7.47 10.60
CA SER A 312 21.26 7.47 10.81
C SER A 312 21.96 6.32 10.10
N ASP A 313 23.22 6.50 9.69
CA ASP A 313 24.07 5.45 9.07
C ASP A 313 24.07 4.13 9.84
N LEU A 314 24.07 4.19 11.18
CA LEU A 314 24.02 2.99 12.03
C LEU A 314 22.68 2.23 11.89
N ALA A 315 21.57 2.96 11.77
CA ALA A 315 20.25 2.38 11.55
C ALA A 315 20.15 1.81 10.14
N GLN A 316 20.66 2.52 9.13
CA GLN A 316 20.77 2.03 7.75
C GLN A 316 21.56 0.71 7.68
N GLY A 317 22.78 0.67 8.22
CA GLY A 317 23.61 -0.55 8.19
C GLY A 317 23.00 -1.73 8.95
N ARG A 318 22.23 -1.48 10.03
CA ARG A 318 21.47 -2.53 10.73
C ARG A 318 20.30 -3.05 9.89
N ALA A 319 19.60 -2.16 9.21
CA ALA A 319 18.52 -2.53 8.31
C ALA A 319 19.08 -3.36 7.15
N GLU A 320 20.13 -2.88 6.47
CA GLU A 320 20.78 -3.59 5.37
C GLU A 320 21.17 -5.03 5.76
N ALA A 321 21.85 -5.20 6.89
CA ALA A 321 22.23 -6.53 7.39
C ALA A 321 21.01 -7.45 7.65
N ARG A 322 19.90 -6.89 8.12
CA ARG A 322 18.65 -7.63 8.32
C ARG A 322 18.01 -8.03 7.00
N PHE A 323 17.98 -7.14 6.01
CA PHE A 323 17.46 -7.43 4.67
C PHE A 323 18.25 -8.56 4.00
N ARG A 324 19.59 -8.50 4.05
CA ARG A 324 20.46 -9.57 3.54
C ARG A 324 20.20 -10.91 4.24
N GLN A 325 20.06 -10.91 5.56
CA GLN A 325 19.71 -12.13 6.30
C GLN A 325 18.33 -12.68 5.89
N GLN A 326 17.34 -11.81 5.66
CA GLN A 326 16.01 -12.23 5.20
C GLN A 326 16.06 -12.78 3.78
N PHE A 327 16.86 -12.19 2.91
CA PHE A 327 17.08 -12.65 1.54
C PHE A 327 17.59 -14.09 1.54
N ASP A 328 18.68 -14.38 2.27
CA ASP A 328 19.23 -15.73 2.36
C ASP A 328 18.21 -16.74 2.92
N GLN A 329 17.43 -16.33 3.93
CA GLN A 329 16.44 -17.20 4.57
C GLN A 329 15.25 -17.53 3.67
N LEU A 330 14.78 -16.57 2.88
CA LEU A 330 13.67 -16.78 1.94
C LEU A 330 14.14 -17.52 0.69
N ALA A 331 15.30 -17.15 0.13
CA ALA A 331 15.89 -17.84 -1.01
C ALA A 331 16.08 -19.33 -0.72
N ALA A 332 16.58 -19.69 0.48
CA ALA A 332 16.75 -21.08 0.88
C ALA A 332 15.43 -21.89 1.06
N ARG A 333 14.27 -21.22 0.99
CA ARG A 333 12.94 -21.85 1.10
C ARG A 333 12.17 -21.85 -0.21
N LEU A 334 12.67 -21.17 -1.25
CA LEU A 334 12.02 -21.14 -2.54
C LEU A 334 11.85 -22.57 -3.07
N PRO A 335 10.72 -22.85 -3.75
CA PRO A 335 10.53 -24.14 -4.39
C PRO A 335 11.53 -24.34 -5.54
N GLU A 336 12.00 -25.58 -5.71
CA GLU A 336 12.77 -26.02 -6.87
C GLU A 336 11.91 -26.14 -8.14
#